data_AF-A0A378L9N6-F1
#
_entry.id   AF-A0A378L9N6-F1
#
_cell.length_a   1.000
_cell.length_b   1.000
_cell.length_c   1.000
_cell.angle_alpha   90.00
_cell.angle_beta   90.00
_cell.angle_gamma   90.00
#
_symmetry.space_group_name_H-M   'P 1'
#
loop_
_entity.id
_entity.type
_entity.pdbx_description
1 polymer ?
#
loop_
_entity_poly.entity_id
_entity_poly.type
_entity_poly.pdbx_seq_one_letter_code
_entity_poly.pdbx_strand_id
1 'polypeptide(L)'
;MTYYVSKDSTTSEGVSLLLTTHGVHDYYEKSRSLWVEAKQINVICIDQNDKESLKEADYYVEAIKKQKPNSQIIIALTKTDLVDPDLGPQVTDEDIKQFKAKHKLQDVKVIETSAEKKIGIKKLEDFIVRLKDKELIDKFKQKVDKAVQKLMGMHKDSHAEAIVAMIKLQQDIGEAAKESSKTMVSQAIKTFTETVNEEALKVEPANVRTFLTRLKEFFQKGWEAWADTAEEIEENARHKDRTVLKEKLVSYKEDIEKDRSDFKP
;
A
#
# COMPACT_ATOMS: atom_id res chain seq x y z
N MET A 1 13.63 -8.85 30.96
CA MET A 1 14.42 -9.27 29.79
C MET A 1 13.44 -9.42 28.65
N THR A 2 13.48 -8.49 27.69
CA THR A 2 12.55 -8.48 26.55
C THR A 2 13.12 -9.37 25.46
N TYR A 3 12.34 -10.35 24.99
CA TYR A 3 12.70 -11.14 23.81
C TYR A 3 12.08 -10.48 22.58
N TYR A 4 12.92 -9.84 21.77
CA TYR A 4 12.57 -9.55 20.38
C TYR A 4 12.74 -10.85 19.60
N VAL A 5 11.64 -11.50 19.26
CA VAL A 5 11.68 -12.57 18.26
C VAL A 5 11.27 -11.92 16.95
N SER A 6 12.24 -11.32 16.25
CA SER A 6 12.10 -11.06 14.82
C SER A 6 12.31 -12.39 14.12
N LYS A 7 11.24 -12.94 13.55
CA LYS A 7 11.35 -14.11 12.69
C LYS A 7 11.11 -13.65 11.27
N ASP A 8 12.11 -13.83 10.43
CA ASP A 8 11.91 -13.79 8.98
C ASP A 8 11.14 -15.06 8.62
N SER A 9 9.91 -14.88 8.14
CA SER A 9 9.14 -15.96 7.54
C SER A 9 8.91 -15.63 6.08
N THR A 10 9.38 -16.50 5.20
CA THR A 10 9.03 -16.45 3.78
C THR A 10 7.68 -17.14 3.60
N THR A 11 6.68 -16.45 3.06
CA THR A 11 5.41 -17.07 2.69
C THR A 11 5.64 -18.11 1.58
N SER A 12 4.64 -18.98 1.32
CA SER A 12 4.71 -19.92 0.18
C SER A 12 4.88 -19.24 -1.18
N GLU A 13 4.66 -17.92 -1.26
CA GLU A 13 4.81 -17.09 -2.46
C GLU A 13 6.12 -16.28 -2.48
N GLY A 14 7.07 -16.58 -1.60
CA GLY A 14 8.38 -15.92 -1.58
C GLY A 14 8.39 -14.53 -0.93
N VAL A 15 7.30 -14.11 -0.28
CA VAL A 15 7.23 -12.82 0.41
C VAL A 15 7.88 -12.93 1.78
N SER A 16 8.94 -12.16 2.01
CA SER A 16 9.51 -12.02 3.36
C SER A 16 8.57 -11.18 4.24
N LEU A 17 8.07 -11.79 5.30
CA LEU A 17 7.34 -11.14 6.39
C LEU A 17 8.28 -11.03 7.58
N LEU A 18 8.52 -9.79 8.02
CA LEU A 18 9.15 -9.52 9.30
C LEU A 18 8.05 -9.54 10.36
N LEU A 19 8.00 -10.60 11.15
CA LEU A 19 7.07 -10.72 12.27
C LEU A 19 7.73 -10.16 13.52
N THR A 20 7.14 -9.12 14.10
CA THR A 20 7.55 -8.55 15.39
C THR A 20 6.49 -8.84 16.44
N THR A 21 6.83 -9.67 17.42
CA THR A 21 5.95 -9.97 18.57
C THR A 21 6.29 -9.06 19.74
N HIS A 22 5.28 -8.46 20.36
CA HIS A 22 5.45 -7.67 21.57
C HIS A 22 4.96 -8.51 22.75
N GLY A 23 5.82 -8.70 23.76
CA GLY A 23 5.44 -9.41 24.98
C GLY A 23 4.40 -8.60 25.76
N VAL A 24 3.37 -9.28 26.26
CA VAL A 24 2.39 -8.75 27.20
C VAL A 24 3.02 -8.87 28.59
N HIS A 25 3.63 -7.79 29.08
CA HIS A 25 4.08 -7.75 30.46
C HIS A 25 3.71 -6.39 31.07
N ASP A 26 2.87 -6.44 32.10
CA ASP A 26 2.41 -5.29 32.91
C ASP A 26 3.56 -4.42 33.43
N TYR A 27 4.75 -5.03 33.59
CA TYR A 27 5.96 -4.36 34.06
C TYR A 27 6.44 -3.21 33.15
N TYR A 28 6.02 -3.18 31.87
CA TYR A 28 6.55 -2.25 30.87
C TYR A 28 5.51 -1.23 30.34
N GLU A 29 4.38 -1.06 31.03
CA GLU A 29 3.29 -0.19 30.61
C GLU A 29 3.74 1.23 30.23
N LYS A 30 4.67 1.83 31.00
CA LYS A 30 5.26 3.16 30.74
C LYS A 30 6.15 3.24 29.51
N SER A 31 6.66 2.11 29.02
CA SER A 31 7.54 2.03 27.85
C SER A 31 6.82 1.49 26.61
N ARG A 32 5.58 0.97 26.78
CA ARG A 32 4.77 0.31 25.74
C ARG A 32 4.63 1.16 24.46
N SER A 33 4.64 2.50 24.57
CA SER A 33 4.51 3.43 23.45
C SER A 33 5.79 3.63 22.64
N LEU A 34 6.96 3.35 23.24
CA LEU A 34 8.26 3.38 22.57
C LEU A 34 8.49 2.11 21.72
N TRP A 35 7.72 1.05 21.98
CA TRP A 35 7.95 -0.27 21.40
C TRP A 35 7.02 -0.62 20.26
N VAL A 36 5.82 -0.02 20.18
CA VAL A 36 4.93 -0.19 19.03
C VAL A 36 5.59 0.51 17.85
N GLU A 37 6.16 -0.25 16.92
CA GLU A 37 6.64 0.31 15.66
C GLU A 37 5.55 0.11 14.59
N ALA A 38 4.81 1.18 14.26
CA ALA A 38 3.75 1.08 13.28
C ALA A 38 4.31 0.70 11.89
N LYS A 39 3.86 -0.43 11.35
CA LYS A 39 4.19 -0.89 10.00
C LYS A 39 3.08 -0.49 9.02
N GLN A 40 3.30 -0.74 7.72
CA GLN A 40 2.31 -0.47 6.68
C GLN A 40 1.06 -1.35 6.86
N ILE A 41 1.26 -2.61 7.20
CA ILE A 41 0.22 -3.59 7.55
C ILE A 41 0.52 -4.07 8.98
N ASN A 42 -0.48 -4.04 9.85
CA ASN A 42 -0.37 -4.48 11.24
C ASN A 42 -1.47 -5.53 11.51
N VAL A 43 -1.09 -6.62 12.17
CA VAL A 43 -2.04 -7.64 12.64
C VAL A 43 -2.21 -7.45 14.15
N ILE A 44 -3.45 -7.19 14.56
CA ILE A 44 -3.83 -7.13 15.97
C ILE A 44 -4.41 -8.49 16.35
N CYS A 45 -3.72 -9.19 17.25
CA CYS A 45 -4.17 -10.47 17.79
C CYS A 45 -5.07 -10.22 19.01
N ILE A 46 -6.26 -10.81 19.01
CA ILE A 46 -7.21 -10.78 20.12
C ILE A 46 -7.45 -12.24 20.52
N ASP A 47 -7.30 -12.59 21.79
CA ASP A 47 -7.57 -13.95 22.26
C ASP A 47 -9.08 -14.11 22.45
N GLN A 48 -9.68 -15.07 21.74
CA GLN A 48 -11.12 -15.26 21.76
C GLN A 48 -11.64 -15.75 23.13
N ASN A 49 -10.74 -16.24 23.99
CA ASN A 49 -11.02 -16.76 25.31
C ASN A 49 -10.65 -15.80 26.44
N ASP A 50 -10.18 -14.59 26.12
CA ASP A 50 -9.80 -13.58 27.12
C ASP A 50 -10.33 -12.21 26.74
N LYS A 51 -11.31 -11.73 27.51
CA LYS A 51 -11.93 -10.42 27.28
C LYS A 51 -10.99 -9.24 27.57
N GLU A 52 -9.96 -9.42 28.40
CA GLU A 52 -8.96 -8.37 28.65
C GLU A 52 -8.09 -8.11 27.41
N SER A 53 -7.94 -9.10 26.53
CA SER A 53 -7.20 -8.95 25.27
C SER A 53 -7.78 -7.85 24.35
N LEU A 54 -9.08 -7.52 24.48
CA LEU A 54 -9.70 -6.38 23.79
C LEU A 54 -9.15 -5.02 24.27
N LYS A 55 -8.90 -4.88 25.58
CA LYS A 55 -8.33 -3.64 26.14
C LYS A 55 -6.89 -3.46 25.68
N GLU A 56 -6.15 -4.56 25.53
CA GLU A 56 -4.82 -4.51 24.95
C GLU A 56 -4.86 -4.12 23.48
N ALA A 57 -5.77 -4.71 22.72
CA ALA A 57 -5.98 -4.38 21.32
C ALA A 57 -6.34 -2.90 21.13
N ASP A 58 -7.14 -2.31 22.03
CA ASP A 58 -7.46 -0.87 22.03
C ASP A 58 -6.19 -0.03 22.06
N TYR A 59 -5.30 -0.32 23.00
CA TYR A 59 -4.03 0.38 23.16
C TYR A 59 -3.18 0.30 21.87
N TYR A 60 -3.04 -0.88 21.28
CA TYR A 60 -2.23 -1.07 20.09
C TYR A 60 -2.79 -0.34 18.88
N VAL A 61 -4.12 -0.35 18.69
CA VAL A 61 -4.74 0.39 17.59
C VAL A 61 -4.52 1.89 17.73
N GLU A 62 -4.68 2.44 18.92
CA GLU A 62 -4.42 3.87 19.18
C GLU A 62 -2.94 4.23 18.94
N ALA A 63 -2.01 3.41 19.42
CA ALA A 63 -0.58 3.62 19.23
C ALA A 63 -0.18 3.58 17.75
N ILE A 64 -0.69 2.60 16.99
CA ILE A 64 -0.45 2.48 15.55
C ILE A 64 -1.00 3.71 14.83
N LYS A 65 -2.26 4.08 15.07
CA LYS A 65 -2.89 5.22 14.39
C LYS A 65 -2.23 6.55 14.73
N LYS A 66 -1.71 6.71 15.96
CA LYS A 66 -0.96 7.90 16.35
C LYS A 66 0.33 8.05 15.55
N GLN A 67 1.04 6.95 15.28
CA GLN A 67 2.30 6.98 14.54
C GLN A 67 2.12 6.98 13.02
N LYS A 68 1.18 6.18 12.51
CA LYS A 68 0.84 6.06 11.10
C LYS A 68 -0.68 5.97 10.94
N PRO A 69 -1.37 7.12 10.76
CA PRO A 69 -2.83 7.19 10.67
C PRO A 69 -3.44 6.34 9.55
N ASN A 70 -2.69 6.10 8.47
CA ASN A 70 -3.14 5.38 7.28
C ASN A 70 -2.67 3.91 7.26
N SER A 71 -2.09 3.40 8.35
CA SER A 71 -1.68 2.01 8.42
C SER A 71 -2.87 1.07 8.28
N GLN A 72 -2.70 0.01 7.50
CA GLN A 72 -3.69 -1.05 7.39
C GLN A 72 -3.66 -1.91 8.65
N ILE A 73 -4.84 -2.26 9.14
CA ILE A 73 -5.02 -3.08 10.33
C ILE A 73 -5.82 -4.32 9.92
N ILE A 74 -5.39 -5.48 10.40
CA ILE A 74 -6.08 -6.76 10.28
C ILE A 74 -6.32 -7.25 11.70
N ILE A 75 -7.49 -7.81 11.98
CA ILE A 75 -7.79 -8.42 13.28
C ILE A 75 -7.67 -9.93 13.13
N ALA A 76 -6.81 -10.54 13.94
CA ALA A 76 -6.72 -11.99 14.09
C ALA A 76 -7.38 -12.38 15.42
N LEU A 77 -8.50 -13.11 15.36
CA LEU A 77 -9.06 -13.77 16.55
C LEU A 77 -8.25 -15.05 16.76
N THR A 78 -7.60 -15.18 17.90
CA THR A 78 -6.61 -16.23 18.17
C THR A 78 -7.14 -17.25 19.17
N LYS A 79 -6.52 -18.43 19.17
CA LYS A 79 -6.85 -19.58 20.05
C LYS A 79 -8.30 -20.05 19.92
N THR A 80 -8.83 -20.01 18.69
CA THR A 80 -10.22 -20.41 18.41
C THR A 80 -10.47 -21.90 18.67
N ASP A 81 -9.42 -22.71 18.71
CA ASP A 81 -9.47 -24.13 19.05
C ASP A 81 -9.66 -24.40 20.55
N LEU A 82 -9.49 -23.39 21.40
CA LEU A 82 -9.68 -23.50 22.85
C LEU A 82 -11.06 -23.01 23.32
N VAL A 83 -11.92 -22.58 22.39
CA VAL A 83 -13.27 -22.12 22.71
C VAL A 83 -14.09 -23.30 23.21
N ASP A 84 -14.61 -23.17 24.43
CA ASP A 84 -15.51 -24.15 25.02
C ASP A 84 -16.82 -24.21 24.21
N PRO A 85 -17.22 -25.37 23.67
CA PRO A 85 -18.46 -25.51 22.90
C PRO A 85 -19.74 -25.16 23.68
N ASP A 86 -19.75 -25.36 24.99
CA ASP A 86 -20.92 -25.17 25.83
C ASP A 86 -21.07 -23.71 26.30
N LEU A 87 -19.95 -23.00 26.45
CA LEU A 87 -19.93 -21.59 26.89
C LEU A 87 -19.77 -20.60 25.74
N GLY A 88 -19.24 -21.05 24.60
CA GLY A 88 -18.90 -20.20 23.47
C GLY A 88 -17.72 -19.27 23.76
N PRO A 89 -17.40 -18.38 22.80
CA PRO A 89 -16.26 -17.47 22.94
C PRO A 89 -16.55 -16.37 23.97
N GLN A 90 -15.53 -16.01 24.77
CA GLN A 90 -15.64 -14.89 25.70
C GLN A 90 -15.64 -13.52 24.97
N VAL A 91 -14.91 -13.45 23.87
CA VAL A 91 -14.95 -12.31 22.94
C VAL A 91 -15.94 -12.63 21.83
N THR A 92 -17.09 -11.96 21.87
CA THR A 92 -18.19 -12.21 20.93
C THR A 92 -18.08 -11.37 19.66
N ASP A 93 -18.86 -11.72 18.64
CA ASP A 93 -18.96 -10.92 17.42
C ASP A 93 -19.43 -9.48 17.68
N GLU A 94 -20.31 -9.29 18.67
CA GLU A 94 -20.78 -7.96 19.05
C GLU A 94 -19.68 -7.15 19.74
N ASP A 95 -18.84 -7.78 20.58
CA ASP A 95 -17.65 -7.13 21.15
C ASP A 95 -16.70 -6.67 20.04
N ILE A 96 -16.45 -7.51 19.02
CA ILE A 96 -15.60 -7.17 17.87
C ILE A 96 -16.23 -6.05 17.02
N LYS A 97 -17.54 -6.07 16.83
CA LYS A 97 -18.25 -5.01 16.11
C LYS A 97 -18.14 -3.67 16.83
N GLN A 98 -18.28 -3.66 18.16
CA GLN A 98 -18.12 -2.46 18.99
C GLN A 98 -16.67 -1.97 18.96
N PHE A 99 -15.70 -2.87 19.08
CA PHE A 99 -14.28 -2.56 18.94
C PHE A 99 -13.98 -1.90 17.58
N LYS A 100 -14.49 -2.49 16.47
CA LYS A 100 -14.34 -1.92 15.13
C LYS A 100 -15.00 -0.56 15.01
N ALA A 101 -16.17 -0.35 15.59
CA ALA A 101 -16.87 0.93 15.56
C ALA A 101 -16.09 2.02 16.32
N LYS A 102 -15.63 1.73 17.54
CA LYS A 102 -14.82 2.63 18.37
C LYS A 102 -13.60 3.16 17.61
N HIS A 103 -12.92 2.29 16.88
CA HIS A 103 -11.70 2.63 16.17
C HIS A 103 -11.89 3.00 14.70
N LYS A 104 -13.12 3.10 14.17
CA LYS A 104 -13.38 3.33 12.73
C LYS A 104 -12.67 2.30 11.84
N LEU A 105 -12.87 1.02 12.16
CA LEU A 105 -12.29 -0.14 11.46
C LEU A 105 -13.39 -0.98 10.78
N GLN A 106 -14.49 -0.39 10.33
CA GLN A 106 -15.68 -1.12 9.85
C GLN A 106 -15.35 -2.12 8.73
N ASP A 107 -14.48 -1.74 7.81
CA ASP A 107 -14.09 -2.56 6.65
C ASP A 107 -12.89 -3.49 6.92
N VAL A 108 -12.35 -3.48 8.14
CA VAL A 108 -11.21 -4.32 8.50
C VAL A 108 -11.61 -5.79 8.50
N LYS A 109 -10.73 -6.61 7.89
CA LYS A 109 -10.87 -8.05 7.87
C LYS A 109 -10.59 -8.64 9.26
N VAL A 110 -11.52 -9.48 9.70
CA VAL A 110 -11.36 -10.34 10.87
C VAL A 110 -11.08 -11.76 10.37
N ILE A 111 -10.05 -12.40 10.91
CA ILE A 111 -9.64 -13.77 10.56
C ILE A 111 -9.49 -14.56 11.85
N GLU A 112 -10.27 -15.62 11.99
CA GLU A 112 -10.11 -16.59 13.07
C GLU A 112 -8.88 -17.47 12.83
N THR A 113 -8.11 -17.71 13.87
CA THR A 113 -6.83 -18.39 13.82
C THR A 113 -6.58 -19.28 15.04
N SER A 114 -5.95 -20.42 14.78
CA SER A 114 -5.32 -21.26 15.78
C SER A 114 -3.90 -21.54 15.33
N ALA A 115 -2.90 -21.08 16.08
CA ALA A 115 -1.51 -21.39 15.80
C ALA A 115 -1.21 -22.88 16.01
N GLU A 116 -1.81 -23.49 17.04
CA GLU A 116 -1.61 -24.89 17.38
C GLU A 116 -2.19 -25.82 16.32
N LYS A 117 -3.45 -25.59 15.92
CA LYS A 117 -4.14 -26.39 14.89
C LYS A 117 -3.89 -25.90 13.46
N LYS A 118 -3.11 -24.83 13.30
CA LYS A 118 -2.85 -24.15 12.01
C LYS A 118 -4.11 -23.68 11.29
N ILE A 119 -5.18 -23.39 12.03
CA ILE A 119 -6.43 -22.88 11.47
C ILE A 119 -6.22 -21.42 11.10
N GLY A 120 -6.67 -21.01 9.91
CA GLY A 120 -6.69 -19.61 9.48
C GLY A 120 -5.34 -18.95 9.21
N ILE A 121 -4.21 -19.56 9.58
CA ILE A 121 -2.87 -18.99 9.41
C ILE A 121 -2.57 -18.71 7.93
N LYS A 122 -2.76 -19.70 7.05
CA LYS A 122 -2.57 -19.50 5.60
C LYS A 122 -3.50 -18.43 5.03
N LYS A 123 -4.75 -18.38 5.49
CA LYS A 123 -5.72 -17.35 5.05
C LYS A 123 -5.28 -15.95 5.49
N LEU A 124 -4.69 -15.81 6.67
CA LEU A 124 -4.11 -14.57 7.16
C LEU A 124 -2.88 -14.17 6.32
N GLU A 125 -1.97 -15.09 6.05
CA GLU A 125 -0.80 -14.87 5.18
C GLU A 125 -1.21 -14.43 3.77
N ASP A 126 -2.09 -15.19 3.12
CA ASP A 126 -2.61 -14.90 1.78
C ASP A 126 -3.28 -13.51 1.74
N PHE A 127 -3.99 -13.12 2.80
CA PHE A 127 -4.63 -11.81 2.88
C PHE A 127 -3.60 -10.68 3.01
N ILE A 128 -2.56 -10.85 3.85
CA ILE A 128 -1.47 -9.89 3.98
C ILE A 128 -0.75 -9.70 2.64
N VAL A 129 -0.48 -10.79 1.92
CA VAL A 129 0.16 -10.73 0.59
C VAL A 129 -0.73 -9.96 -0.39
N ARG A 130 -2.03 -10.26 -0.45
CA ARG A 130 -2.96 -9.53 -1.31
C ARG A 130 -3.02 -8.04 -1.03
N LEU A 131 -2.95 -7.63 0.23
CA LEU A 131 -2.93 -6.21 0.59
C LEU A 131 -1.66 -5.50 0.13
N LYS A 132 -0.51 -6.16 0.26
CA LYS A 132 0.77 -5.67 -0.28
C LYS A 132 0.71 -5.56 -1.81
N ASP A 133 0.14 -6.57 -2.46
CA ASP A 133 0.00 -6.62 -3.91
C ASP A 133 -0.92 -5.53 -4.43
N LYS A 134 -2.05 -5.30 -3.75
CA LYS A 134 -2.96 -4.20 -4.05
C LYS A 134 -2.25 -2.86 -4.03
N GLU A 135 -1.44 -2.56 -3.01
CA GLU A 135 -0.69 -1.31 -2.93
C GLU A 135 0.27 -1.15 -4.12
N LEU A 136 0.97 -2.22 -4.50
CA LEU A 136 1.86 -2.22 -5.66
C LEU A 136 1.09 -2.00 -6.97
N ILE A 137 -0.04 -2.69 -7.14
CA ILE A 137 -0.90 -2.57 -8.32
C ILE A 137 -1.50 -1.16 -8.41
N ASP A 138 -1.94 -0.57 -7.30
CA ASP A 138 -2.48 0.80 -7.26
C ASP A 138 -1.41 1.84 -7.63
N LYS A 139 -0.18 1.70 -7.13
CA LYS A 139 0.95 2.55 -7.53
C LYS A 139 1.25 2.40 -9.02
N PHE A 140 1.24 1.18 -9.52
CA PHE A 140 1.45 0.91 -10.94
C PHE A 140 0.36 1.54 -11.80
N LYS A 141 -0.90 1.36 -11.42
CA LYS A 141 -2.06 2.00 -12.06
C LYS A 141 -1.89 3.52 -12.15
N GLN A 142 -1.49 4.19 -11.07
CA GLN A 142 -1.24 5.63 -11.08
C GLN A 142 -0.13 6.03 -12.06
N LYS A 143 0.92 5.22 -12.22
CA LYS A 143 1.98 5.47 -13.21
C LYS A 143 1.43 5.32 -14.64
N VAL A 144 0.61 4.28 -14.90
CA VAL A 144 -0.08 4.09 -16.19
C VAL A 144 -1.00 5.27 -16.49
N ASP A 145 -1.84 5.68 -15.54
CA ASP A 145 -2.76 6.83 -15.69
C ASP A 145 -2.01 8.10 -16.08
N LYS A 146 -0.89 8.41 -15.39
CA LYS A 146 -0.05 9.57 -15.71
C LYS A 146 0.58 9.48 -17.09
N ALA A 147 0.98 8.28 -17.53
CA ALA A 147 1.56 8.07 -18.85
C ALA A 147 0.52 8.26 -19.96
N VAL A 148 -0.71 7.74 -19.76
CA VAL A 148 -1.84 7.95 -20.69
C VAL A 148 -2.16 9.45 -20.81
N GLN A 149 -2.29 10.17 -19.68
CA GLN A 149 -2.58 11.61 -19.69
C GLN A 149 -1.53 12.42 -20.46
N LYS A 150 -0.25 12.09 -20.28
CA LYS A 150 0.84 12.76 -21.01
C LYS A 150 0.74 12.51 -22.52
N LEU A 151 0.51 11.27 -22.92
CA LEU A 151 0.36 10.88 -24.32
C LEU A 151 -0.84 11.57 -24.98
N MET A 152 -1.99 11.61 -24.31
CA MET A 152 -3.18 12.30 -24.81
C MET A 152 -2.96 13.80 -25.03
N GLY A 153 -2.15 14.45 -24.17
CA GLY A 153 -1.83 15.87 -24.29
C GLY A 153 -0.90 16.22 -25.46
N MET A 154 -0.34 15.23 -26.16
CA MET A 154 0.65 15.46 -27.23
C MET A 154 0.06 15.68 -28.63
N HIS A 155 -1.26 15.51 -28.83
CA HIS A 155 -2.00 15.86 -30.06
C HIS A 155 -1.24 15.67 -31.39
N LYS A 156 -0.66 14.49 -31.61
CA LYS A 156 -0.03 14.14 -32.88
C LYS A 156 -0.58 12.81 -33.37
N ASP A 157 -1.15 12.82 -34.58
CA ASP A 157 -1.77 11.66 -35.23
C ASP A 157 -0.81 10.46 -35.35
N SER A 158 0.50 10.71 -35.35
CA SER A 158 1.56 9.69 -35.39
C SER A 158 1.61 8.75 -34.17
N HIS A 159 0.85 9.03 -33.09
CA HIS A 159 0.87 8.23 -31.85
C HIS A 159 -0.47 7.56 -31.53
N ALA A 160 -1.43 7.56 -32.46
CA ALA A 160 -2.77 7.03 -32.23
C ALA A 160 -2.76 5.57 -31.72
N GLU A 161 -1.92 4.71 -32.32
CA GLU A 161 -1.80 3.30 -31.93
C GLU A 161 -1.22 3.13 -30.51
N ALA A 162 -0.18 3.90 -30.16
CA ALA A 162 0.41 3.87 -28.82
C ALA A 162 -0.56 4.39 -27.75
N ILE A 163 -1.34 5.43 -28.07
CA ILE A 163 -2.39 5.95 -27.19
C ILE A 163 -3.47 4.90 -26.95
N VAL A 164 -3.96 4.24 -28.01
CA VAL A 164 -4.99 3.18 -27.90
C VAL A 164 -4.49 2.00 -27.06
N ALA A 165 -3.27 1.53 -27.32
CA ALA A 165 -2.67 0.44 -26.54
C ALA A 165 -2.49 0.82 -25.06
N MET A 166 -2.09 2.07 -24.78
CA MET A 166 -1.94 2.57 -23.41
C MET A 166 -3.28 2.73 -22.68
N ILE A 167 -4.34 3.17 -23.37
CA ILE A 167 -5.69 3.20 -22.81
C ILE A 167 -6.16 1.77 -22.50
N LYS A 168 -5.88 0.81 -23.38
CA LYS A 168 -6.23 -0.59 -23.12
C LYS A 168 -5.48 -1.16 -21.92
N LEU A 169 -4.17 -0.89 -21.82
CA LEU A 169 -3.38 -1.22 -20.63
C LEU A 169 -3.99 -0.60 -19.37
N GLN A 170 -4.36 0.69 -19.41
CA GLN A 170 -5.00 1.37 -18.29
C GLN A 170 -6.28 0.67 -17.82
N GLN A 171 -7.14 0.24 -18.75
CA GLN A 171 -8.37 -0.49 -18.45
C GLN A 171 -8.08 -1.84 -17.78
N ASP A 172 -7.18 -2.64 -18.39
CA ASP A 172 -6.86 -3.98 -17.91
C ASP A 172 -6.18 -3.94 -16.53
N ILE A 173 -5.34 -2.93 -16.27
CA ILE A 173 -4.77 -2.69 -14.93
C ILE A 173 -5.84 -2.20 -13.95
N GLY A 174 -6.82 -1.42 -14.41
CA GLY A 174 -7.97 -1.04 -13.62
C GLY A 174 -8.80 -2.24 -13.14
N GLU A 175 -8.94 -3.28 -13.98
CA GLU A 175 -9.57 -4.55 -13.62
C GLU A 175 -8.70 -5.36 -12.66
N ALA A 176 -7.41 -5.52 -12.96
CA ALA A 176 -6.45 -6.22 -12.11
C ALA A 176 -6.36 -5.61 -10.70
N ALA A 177 -6.50 -4.29 -10.56
CA ALA A 177 -6.52 -3.58 -9.27
C ALA A 177 -7.75 -3.93 -8.42
N LYS A 178 -8.92 -4.15 -9.04
CA LYS A 178 -10.13 -4.58 -8.32
C LYS A 178 -9.93 -5.97 -7.71
N GLU A 179 -9.24 -6.85 -8.43
CA GLU A 179 -8.96 -8.22 -7.99
C GLU A 179 -7.66 -8.36 -7.18
N SER A 180 -6.85 -7.30 -7.11
CA SER A 180 -5.50 -7.34 -6.53
C SER A 180 -4.63 -8.45 -7.14
N SER A 181 -4.73 -8.65 -8.47
CA SER A 181 -4.13 -9.78 -9.17
C SER A 181 -2.86 -9.39 -9.94
N LYS A 182 -1.70 -9.81 -9.44
CA LYS A 182 -0.41 -9.62 -10.13
C LYS A 182 -0.33 -10.36 -11.46
N THR A 183 -0.99 -11.51 -11.56
CA THR A 183 -1.03 -12.32 -12.79
C THR A 183 -1.76 -11.56 -13.90
N MET A 184 -2.91 -10.94 -13.59
CA MET A 184 -3.63 -10.11 -14.55
C MET A 184 -2.82 -8.90 -14.99
N VAL A 185 -2.13 -8.24 -14.06
CA VAL A 185 -1.20 -7.15 -14.42
C VAL A 185 -0.10 -7.64 -15.36
N SER A 186 0.51 -8.78 -15.07
CA SER A 186 1.55 -9.35 -15.92
C SER A 186 1.03 -9.70 -17.31
N GLN A 187 -0.19 -10.24 -17.41
CA GLN A 187 -0.83 -10.52 -18.69
C GLN A 187 -1.17 -9.24 -19.46
N ALA A 188 -1.68 -8.21 -18.78
CA ALA A 188 -1.97 -6.91 -19.40
C ALA A 188 -0.70 -6.25 -19.96
N ILE A 189 0.40 -6.25 -19.20
CA ILE A 189 1.70 -5.76 -19.67
C ILE A 189 2.16 -6.59 -20.87
N LYS A 190 1.93 -7.91 -20.89
CA LYS A 190 2.38 -8.79 -21.97
C LYS A 190 1.66 -8.44 -23.27
N THR A 191 0.33 -8.40 -23.21
CA THR A 191 -0.52 -7.99 -24.33
C THR A 191 -0.11 -6.61 -24.84
N PHE A 192 0.16 -5.67 -23.93
CA PHE A 192 0.63 -4.34 -24.30
C PHE A 192 1.97 -4.39 -25.06
N THR A 193 2.96 -5.12 -24.54
CA THR A 193 4.27 -5.24 -25.18
C THR A 193 4.24 -5.96 -26.52
N GLU A 194 3.31 -6.91 -26.72
CA GLU A 194 3.11 -7.59 -28.01
C GLU A 194 2.38 -6.69 -29.02
N THR A 195 1.51 -5.80 -28.55
CA THR A 195 0.74 -4.88 -29.39
C THR A 195 1.57 -3.68 -29.88
N VAL A 196 2.49 -3.19 -29.05
CA VAL A 196 3.26 -1.98 -29.37
C VAL A 196 4.61 -2.31 -30.00
N ASN A 197 4.74 -2.07 -31.31
CA ASN A 197 6.00 -2.20 -32.03
C ASN A 197 7.05 -1.20 -31.50
N GLU A 198 8.32 -1.61 -31.37
CA GLU A 198 9.45 -0.76 -30.99
C GLU A 198 9.57 0.50 -31.83
N GLU A 199 9.17 0.44 -33.10
CA GLU A 199 9.20 1.59 -34.00
C GLU A 199 8.19 2.67 -33.61
N ALA A 200 7.01 2.29 -33.09
CA ALA A 200 6.01 3.23 -32.58
C ALA A 200 6.51 4.02 -31.36
N LEU A 201 7.54 3.51 -30.66
CA LEU A 201 8.06 4.07 -29.41
C LEU A 201 9.30 4.97 -29.59
N LYS A 202 9.92 4.96 -30.78
CA LYS A 202 11.13 5.76 -31.06
C LYS A 202 10.88 7.28 -31.05
N VAL A 203 9.62 7.71 -31.14
CA VAL A 203 9.23 9.12 -31.33
C VAL A 203 8.64 9.76 -30.06
N GLU A 204 8.59 9.02 -28.95
CA GLU A 204 7.99 9.48 -27.70
C GLU A 204 8.93 10.38 -26.86
N PRO A 205 8.40 11.27 -26.00
CA PRO A 205 9.21 12.04 -25.06
C PRO A 205 9.95 11.12 -24.11
N ALA A 206 11.11 11.56 -23.62
CA ALA A 206 12.02 10.74 -22.82
C ALA A 206 11.36 10.06 -21.61
N ASN A 207 10.40 10.73 -20.96
CA ASN A 207 9.69 10.20 -19.80
C ASN A 207 8.69 9.07 -20.13
N VAL A 208 7.98 9.16 -21.26
CA VAL A 208 7.08 8.10 -21.74
C VAL A 208 7.91 6.92 -22.22
N ARG A 209 8.99 7.17 -22.97
CA ARG A 209 9.94 6.13 -23.39
C ARG A 209 10.52 5.37 -22.20
N THR A 210 10.96 6.06 -21.16
CA THR A 210 11.51 5.44 -19.94
C THR A 210 10.48 4.54 -19.25
N PHE A 211 9.24 5.02 -19.12
CA PHE A 211 8.14 4.22 -18.57
C PHE A 211 7.84 2.96 -19.39
N LEU A 212 7.84 3.07 -20.72
CA LEU A 212 7.61 1.95 -21.64
C LEU A 212 8.76 0.95 -21.65
N THR A 213 10.00 1.42 -21.58
CA THR A 213 11.17 0.55 -21.41
C THR A 213 11.05 -0.26 -20.12
N ARG A 214 10.58 0.36 -19.03
CA ARG A 214 10.35 -0.33 -17.76
C ARG A 214 9.21 -1.33 -17.80
N LEU A 215 8.14 -1.06 -18.56
CA LEU A 215 7.11 -2.05 -18.86
C LEU A 215 7.70 -3.30 -19.52
N LYS A 216 8.68 -3.14 -20.42
CA LYS A 216 9.40 -4.27 -21.03
C LYS A 216 10.35 -4.96 -20.05
N GLU A 217 11.07 -4.21 -19.22
CA GLU A 217 11.98 -4.76 -18.21
C GLU A 217 11.27 -5.51 -17.08
N PHE A 218 9.99 -5.21 -16.84
CA PHE A 218 9.14 -5.91 -15.85
C PHE A 218 9.15 -7.43 -16.04
N PHE A 219 9.17 -7.92 -17.28
CA PHE A 219 9.21 -9.37 -17.53
C PHE A 219 10.53 -10.04 -17.15
N GLN A 220 11.62 -9.28 -17.13
CA GLN A 220 12.94 -9.80 -16.81
C GLN A 220 13.27 -9.70 -15.32
N LYS A 221 12.76 -8.66 -14.66
CA LYS A 221 13.13 -8.29 -13.28
C LYS A 221 11.96 -8.37 -12.28
N GLY A 222 10.74 -8.67 -12.75
CA GLY A 222 9.55 -8.77 -11.92
C GLY A 222 9.11 -7.42 -11.32
N TRP A 223 8.27 -7.50 -10.28
CA TRP A 223 7.70 -6.34 -9.58
C TRP A 223 8.73 -5.42 -8.92
N GLU A 224 9.95 -5.92 -8.69
CA GLU A 224 11.04 -5.15 -8.10
C GLU A 224 11.57 -4.06 -9.05
N ALA A 225 11.43 -4.25 -10.37
CA ALA A 225 11.78 -3.21 -11.37
C ALA A 225 10.86 -1.98 -11.36
N TRP A 226 9.76 -2.01 -10.61
CA TRP A 226 8.83 -0.88 -10.45
C TRP A 226 9.10 -0.01 -9.24
N ALA A 227 9.99 -0.43 -8.35
CA ALA A 227 10.50 0.45 -7.31
C ALA A 227 11.17 1.66 -7.98
N ASP A 228 10.85 2.86 -7.52
CA ASP A 228 11.51 4.06 -8.04
C ASP A 228 13.01 3.90 -7.82
N THR A 229 13.79 4.05 -8.88
CA THR A 229 15.26 4.05 -8.77
C THR A 229 15.69 5.22 -7.90
N ALA A 230 16.81 5.11 -7.19
CA ALA A 230 17.31 6.21 -6.34
C ALA A 230 17.39 7.55 -7.12
N GLU A 231 17.77 7.47 -8.40
CA GLU A 231 17.84 8.60 -9.33
C GLU A 231 16.48 9.25 -9.62
N GLU A 232 15.41 8.46 -9.72
CA GLU A 232 14.04 8.98 -9.92
C GLU A 232 13.44 9.53 -8.64
N ILE A 233 13.76 8.92 -7.49
CA ILE A 233 13.37 9.48 -6.19
C ILE A 233 13.98 10.87 -6.06
N GLU A 234 15.27 11.00 -6.40
CA GLU A 234 15.99 12.26 -6.38
C GLU A 234 15.47 13.24 -7.44
N GLU A 235 15.16 12.78 -8.65
CA GLU A 235 14.60 13.63 -9.70
C GLU A 235 13.19 14.10 -9.37
N ASN A 236 12.34 13.24 -8.80
CA ASN A 236 11.03 13.63 -8.29
C ASN A 236 11.14 14.63 -7.13
N ALA A 237 12.12 14.48 -6.25
CA ALA A 237 12.41 15.45 -5.19
C ALA A 237 12.81 16.81 -5.80
N ARG A 238 13.76 16.81 -6.75
CA ARG A 238 14.16 18.03 -7.50
C ARG A 238 12.98 18.67 -8.22
N HIS A 239 12.09 17.87 -8.81
CA HIS A 239 10.91 18.38 -9.49
C HIS A 239 9.92 19.01 -8.52
N LYS A 240 9.71 18.39 -7.35
CA LYS A 240 8.85 18.93 -6.28
C LYS A 240 9.40 20.27 -5.77
N ASP A 241 10.72 20.36 -5.56
CA ASP A 241 11.38 21.59 -5.14
C ASP A 241 11.24 22.69 -6.20
N ARG A 242 11.38 22.35 -7.49
CA ARG A 242 11.12 23.29 -8.60
C ARG A 242 9.67 23.77 -8.63
N THR A 243 8.70 22.90 -8.35
CA THR A 243 7.28 23.28 -8.31
C THR A 243 7.01 24.25 -7.16
N VAL A 244 7.50 23.95 -5.96
CA VAL A 244 7.39 24.85 -4.79
C VAL A 244 8.06 26.20 -5.07
N LEU A 245 9.23 26.20 -5.71
CA LEU A 245 9.92 27.43 -6.10
C LEU A 245 9.11 28.23 -7.13
N LYS A 246 8.47 27.58 -8.10
CA LYS A 246 7.59 28.24 -9.07
C LYS A 246 6.36 28.86 -8.39
N GLU A 247 5.71 28.16 -7.47
CA GLU A 247 4.57 28.67 -6.71
C GLU A 247 4.96 29.90 -5.87
N LYS A 248 6.12 29.84 -5.18
CA LYS A 248 6.67 31.01 -4.47
C LYS A 248 6.98 32.18 -5.41
N LEU A 249 7.52 31.91 -6.59
CA LEU A 249 7.79 32.94 -7.61
C LEU A 249 6.51 33.61 -8.12
N VAL A 250 5.41 32.86 -8.22
CA VAL A 250 4.09 33.41 -8.57
C VAL A 250 3.58 34.31 -7.44
N SER A 251 3.62 33.85 -6.18
CA SER A 251 3.18 34.66 -5.05
C SER A 251 4.00 35.96 -4.91
N TYR A 252 5.33 35.89 -5.07
CA TYR A 252 6.17 37.08 -5.03
C TYR A 252 5.85 38.08 -6.15
N LYS A 253 5.45 37.61 -7.34
CA LYS A 253 5.03 38.51 -8.42
C LYS A 253 3.72 39.20 -8.09
N GLU A 254 2.77 38.48 -7.52
CA GLU A 254 1.49 39.03 -7.08
C GLU A 254 1.68 40.08 -5.97
N ASP A 255 2.58 39.81 -5.01
CA ASP A 255 2.94 40.76 -3.95
C ASP A 255 3.59 42.03 -4.51
N ILE A 256 4.53 41.90 -5.47
CA ILE A 256 5.18 43.04 -6.13
C ILE A 256 4.18 43.85 -6.97
N GLU A 257 3.23 43.21 -7.65
CA GLU A 257 2.18 43.89 -8.41
C GLU A 257 1.21 44.65 -7.50
N LYS A 258 0.89 44.06 -6.34
CA LYS A 258 0.06 44.71 -5.31
C LYS A 258 0.77 45.94 -4.72
N ASP A 259 2.02 45.80 -4.31
CA ASP A 259 2.82 46.92 -3.79
C ASP A 259 2.96 48.05 -4.82
N ARG A 260 3.12 47.71 -6.11
CA ARG A 260 3.10 48.70 -7.21
C ARG A 260 1.75 49.39 -7.40
N SER A 261 0.65 48.68 -7.16
CA SER A 261 -0.70 49.26 -7.28
C SER A 261 -1.05 50.19 -6.11
N ASP A 262 -0.48 49.94 -4.93
CA ASP A 262 -0.58 50.78 -3.74
C ASP A 262 0.36 52.00 -3.83
N PHE A 263 1.45 51.90 -4.60
CA PHE A 263 2.33 53.02 -4.98
C PHE A 263 1.78 53.78 -6.20
N LYS A 264 0.58 54.37 -6.07
CA LYS A 264 0.15 55.43 -7.01
C LYS A 264 0.58 56.80 -6.47
N PRO A 265 1.31 57.62 -7.25
CA PRO A 265 1.72 58.96 -6.86
C PRO A 265 0.54 59.90 -6.66
#